data_AF-Q2W856-F1
#
_entry.id   AF-Q2W856-F1
#
_cell.length_a   1.000
_cell.length_b   1.000
_cell.length_c   1.000
_cell.angle_alpha   90.00
_cell.angle_beta   90.00
_cell.angle_gamma   90.00
#
_symmetry.space_group_name_H-M   'P 1'
#
loop_
_entity.id
_entity.type
_entity.pdbx_description
1 polymer ?
#
loop_
_entity_poly.entity_id
_entity_poly.type
_entity_poly.pdbx_seq_one_letter_code
_entity_poly.pdbx_strand_id
1 'polypeptide(L)' 'MPHYSVIITRDVTESTTVEVEAETPQQAEVTAFEKLFNSTDAEWEIDEGSWNKADAYVTGVDETA' A
#
# COMPACT_ATOMS: atom_id res chain seq x y z
N MET A 1 10.26 3.73 16.41
CA MET A 1 8.80 3.51 16.22
C MET A 1 8.64 2.07 15.76
N PRO A 2 7.51 1.39 16.03
CA PRO A 2 7.27 0.06 15.48
C PRO A 2 7.34 0.08 13.96
N HIS A 3 7.83 -1.04 13.40
CA HIS A 3 7.84 -1.27 11.97
C HIS A 3 6.55 -1.97 11.58
N TYR A 4 6.05 -1.66 10.39
CA TYR A 4 4.84 -2.25 9.85
C TYR A 4 5.06 -2.68 8.41
N SER A 5 4.45 -3.81 8.06
CA SER A 5 4.26 -4.29 6.70
C SER A 5 2.83 -4.01 6.28
N VAL A 6 2.64 -3.21 5.24
CA VAL A 6 1.32 -2.82 4.74
C VAL A 6 1.12 -3.38 3.34
N ILE A 7 0.06 -4.17 3.14
CA ILE A 7 -0.32 -4.72 1.85
C ILE A 7 -1.35 -3.79 1.20
N ILE A 8 -0.98 -3.21 0.06
CA ILE A 8 -1.84 -2.35 -0.75
C ILE A 8 -2.24 -3.13 -2.01
N THR A 9 -3.54 -3.27 -2.23
CA THR A 9 -4.14 -3.99 -3.35
C THR A 9 -4.85 -3.02 -4.27
N ARG A 10 -4.60 -3.12 -5.58
CA ARG A 10 -5.25 -2.29 -6.60
C ARG A 10 -6.25 -3.07 -7.43
N ASP A 11 -5.93 -4.32 -7.75
CA ASP A 11 -6.83 -5.24 -8.44
C ASP A 11 -6.78 -6.59 -7.73
N VAL A 12 -7.74 -7.48 -8.00
CA VAL A 12 -7.86 -8.81 -7.39
C VAL A 12 -6.56 -9.63 -7.52
N THR A 13 -5.77 -9.36 -8.55
CA THR A 13 -4.49 -10.04 -8.81
C THR A 13 -3.25 -9.18 -8.59
N GLU A 14 -3.39 -7.90 -8.23
CA GLU A 14 -2.30 -6.94 -8.16
C GLU A 14 -2.21 -6.29 -6.77
N SER A 15 -1.19 -6.67 -6.02
CA SER A 15 -0.89 -6.15 -4.68
C SER A 15 0.61 -5.94 -4.50
N THR A 16 0.98 -4.98 -3.65
CA THR A 16 2.35 -4.77 -3.19
C THR A 16 2.44 -4.74 -1.67
N THR A 17 3.64 -4.92 -1.14
CA THR A 17 3.94 -4.77 0.29
C THR A 17 4.85 -3.56 0.48
N VAL A 18 4.46 -2.66 1.38
CA VAL A 18 5.21 -1.44 1.72
C VAL A 18 5.59 -1.49 3.18
N GLU A 19 6.89 -1.40 3.46
CA GLU A 19 7.41 -1.33 4.83
C GLU A 19 7.52 0.12 5.29
N VAL A 20 7.00 0.43 6.48
CA VAL A 20 6.99 1.77 7.07
C VAL A 20 7.23 1.74 8.57
N GLU A 21 7.70 2.85 9.13
CA GLU A 21 7.71 3.10 10.57
C GLU A 21 6.53 3.99 10.94
N ALA A 22 5.77 3.63 11.97
CA ALA A 22 4.62 4.40 12.44
C ALA A 22 4.39 4.17 13.93
N GLU A 23 3.63 5.04 14.61
CA GLU A 23 3.25 4.81 16.02
C GLU A 23 2.02 3.90 16.15
N THR A 24 1.16 3.87 15.13
CA THR A 24 -0.08 3.09 15.12
C THR A 24 -0.30 2.42 13.76
N PRO A 25 -1.07 1.32 13.69
CA PRO A 25 -1.43 0.68 12.42
C PRO A 25 -2.12 1.64 11.45
N GLN A 26 -2.99 2.53 11.95
CA GLN A 26 -3.70 3.50 11.10
C GLN A 26 -2.74 4.53 10.50
N GLN A 27 -1.72 4.94 11.26
CA GLN A 27 -0.67 5.80 10.72
C GLN A 27 0.19 5.05 9.69
N ALA A 28 0.46 3.76 9.90
CA ALA A 28 1.18 2.93 8.95
C ALA A 28 0.48 2.88 7.58
N GLU A 29 -0.86 2.75 7.56
CA GLU A 29 -1.64 2.77 6.31
C GLU A 29 -1.43 4.06 5.53
N VAL A 30 -1.56 5.21 6.20
CA VAL A 30 -1.39 6.54 5.57
C VAL A 30 0.04 6.70 5.05
N THR A 31 1.04 6.39 5.88
CA THR A 31 2.45 6.49 5.51
C THR A 31 2.81 5.54 4.36
N ALA A 32 2.21 4.34 4.31
CA ALA A 32 2.42 3.39 3.23
C ALA A 32 1.86 3.90 1.89
N PHE A 33 0.66 4.48 1.89
CA PHE A 33 0.10 5.13 0.70
C PHE A 33 0.93 6.32 0.22
N GLU A 34 1.35 7.20 1.13
CA GLU A 34 2.20 8.33 0.79
C GLU A 34 3.55 7.88 0.22
N LYS A 35 4.15 6.84 0.81
CA LYS A 35 5.41 6.27 0.33
C LYS A 35 5.24 5.62 -1.05
N LEU A 36 4.15 4.90 -1.28
CA LEU A 36 3.85 4.29 -2.57
C LEU A 36 3.64 5.35 -3.66
N PHE A 37 2.88 6.40 -3.37
CA PHE A 37 2.59 7.49 -4.31
C PHE A 37 3.82 8.34 -4.66
N ASN A 38 4.73 8.54 -3.69
CA ASN A 38 5.97 9.29 -3.89
C ASN A 38 7.13 8.42 -4.39
N SER A 39 6.94 7.11 -4.56
CA SER A 39 7.98 6.20 -5.03
C SER A 39 8.21 6.42 -6.53
N THR A 40 9.37 6.97 -6.89
CA THR A 40 9.79 7.11 -8.29
C THR A 40 10.07 5.77 -8.96
N ASP A 41 10.25 4.70 -8.18
CA ASP A 41 10.49 3.34 -8.65
C ASP A 41 9.18 2.53 -8.82
N ALA A 42 8.04 3.11 -8.44
CA ALA A 42 6.74 2.46 -8.56
C ALA A 42 5.87 3.20 -9.58
N GLU A 43 5.95 2.78 -10.85
CA GLU A 43 5.01 3.22 -11.88
C GLU A 43 3.71 2.42 -11.73
N TRP A 44 2.68 3.06 -11.21
CA TRP A 44 1.33 2.49 -11.14
C TRP A 44 0.48 3.09 -12.26
N GLU A 45 0.36 2.40 -13.40
CA GLU A 45 -0.60 2.76 -14.44
C GLU A 45 -1.90 1.99 -14.24
N ILE A 46 -3.02 2.72 -14.10
CA ILE A 46 -4.36 2.12 -14.10
C ILE A 46 -4.62 1.53 -15.49
N ASP A 47 -4.52 0.20 -15.62
CA ASP A 47 -4.90 -0.52 -16.83
C ASP A 47 -6.37 -0.22 -17.14
N GLU A 48 -6.63 0.39 -18.30
CA GLU A 48 -7.97 0.77 -18.74
C GLU A 48 -8.93 -0.42 -18.83
N GLY A 49 -8.38 -1.65 -18.91
CA GLY A 49 -9.10 -2.93 -18.95
C GLY A 49 -9.43 -3.54 -17.59
N SER A 50 -8.97 -2.98 -16.45
CA SER A 50 -9.31 -3.53 -15.14
C SER A 50 -10.81 -3.43 -14.89
N TRP A 51 -11.41 -4.58 -14.54
CA TRP A 51 -12.85 -4.69 -14.26
C TRP A 51 -13.25 -3.91 -13.01
N ASN A 52 -12.29 -3.69 -12.10
CA ASN A 52 -12.46 -2.90 -10.89
C ASN A 52 -11.55 -1.67 -10.93
N LYS A 53 -12.04 -0.58 -11.55
CA LYS A 53 -11.38 0.73 -11.57
C LYS A 53 -11.44 1.46 -10.22
N ALA A 54 -11.46 0.73 -9.12
CA ALA A 54 -11.45 1.32 -7.79
C ALA A 54 -10.05 1.81 -7.44
N ASP A 55 -9.99 2.78 -6.53
CA ASP A 55 -8.73 3.21 -5.93
C ASP A 55 -8.07 2.03 -5.19
N ALA A 56 -6.74 2.05 -5.14
CA ALA A 56 -5.99 1.09 -4.33
C ALA A 56 -6.42 1.19 -2.85
N TYR A 57 -6.48 0.04 -2.18
CA TYR A 57 -6.96 -0.08 -0.81
C TYR A 57 -6.04 -1.00 0.00
N VAL A 58 -5.97 -0.79 1.31
CA VAL A 58 -5.19 -1.65 2.20
C VAL A 58 -5.96 -2.94 2.47
N THR A 59 -5.28 -4.06 2.32
CA THR A 59 -5.82 -5.40 2.61
C THR A 59 -5.12 -6.10 3.78
N GLY A 60 -4.01 -5.56 4.25
CA GLY A 60 -3.28 -6.12 5.40
C GLY A 60 -2.36 -5.09 6.04
N VAL A 61 -2.26 -5.13 7.36
CA VAL A 61 -1.32 -4.35 8.18
C VAL A 61 -0.82 -5.26 9.28
N ASP A 62 0.47 -5.54 9.28
CA ASP A 62 1.13 -6.38 10.27
C ASP A 62 2.29 -5.61 10.91
N GLU A 63 2.34 -5.55 12.24
CA GLU A 63 3.50 -5.04 12.96
C GLU A 63 4.66 -6.03 12.83
N THR A 64 5.81 -5.56 12.38
CA THR A 64 7.04 -6.36 12.25
C THR A 64 8.00 -6.03 13.39
N ALA A 65 8.63 -7.08 13.94
CA ALA A 65 9.50 -7.04 15.11
C ALA A 65 10.94 -6.59 14.79
#